data_AF-A0A4R5AQE6-F1
#
_entry.id   AF-A0A4R5AQE6-F1
#
_cell.length_a   1.000
_cell.length_b   1.000
_cell.length_c   1.000
_cell.angle_alpha   90.00
_cell.angle_beta   90.00
_cell.angle_gamma   90.00
#
_symmetry.space_group_name_H-M   'P 1'
#
loop_
_entity.id
_entity.type
_entity.pdbx_description
1 polymer ?
#
loop_
_entity_poly.entity_id
_entity_poly.type
_entity_poly.pdbx_seq_one_letter_code
_entity_poly.pdbx_strand_id
1 'polypeptide(L)'
;MLLAAATKAQAAPAGHGRYWSSVTREGGHLLMGGREYYSVRETGLWDAGPGKAAWLAERVVSRRDLGPAPLGGPSPSGRPEPSAGGATGWTKTKVKGGEAFRLADWEGAASPDVRKLPADPQDLRRFLDRALKQVPGVDPAEWLMSNAQKIGAAPVKPAVRAAMYRLLADSPGIRPLGPVTDPLGRHGDGVARRVHADDAVVDERLVIDPATGRLLAQESVLVQPGKASRGTKPGTVVAYTALVSHGWTDKVPPLGE
;
A
#
# COMPACT_ATOMS: atom_id res chain seq x y z
N MET A 1 6.86 12.30 -15.96
CA MET A 1 5.80 11.35 -15.55
C MET A 1 5.00 11.80 -14.33
N LEU A 2 5.60 12.01 -13.15
CA LEU A 2 4.84 12.35 -11.92
C LEU A 2 4.00 13.64 -12.04
N LEU A 3 4.49 14.67 -12.74
CA LEU A 3 3.70 15.88 -13.00
C LEU A 3 2.50 15.64 -13.94
N ALA A 4 2.64 14.72 -14.90
CA ALA A 4 1.55 14.29 -15.75
C ALA A 4 0.51 13.50 -14.94
N ALA A 5 0.97 12.57 -14.10
CA ALA A 5 0.12 11.86 -13.14
C ALA A 5 -0.62 12.82 -12.21
N ALA A 6 0.03 13.88 -11.70
CA ALA A 6 -0.60 14.91 -10.88
C ALA A 6 -1.73 15.62 -11.63
N THR A 7 -1.50 15.99 -12.89
CA THR A 7 -2.51 16.64 -13.74
C THR A 7 -3.72 15.73 -13.97
N LYS A 8 -3.49 14.45 -14.31
CA LYS A 8 -4.57 13.47 -14.52
C LYS A 8 -5.33 13.16 -13.24
N ALA A 9 -4.62 12.95 -12.13
CA ALA A 9 -5.22 12.68 -10.84
C ALA A 9 -6.10 13.83 -10.35
N GLN A 10 -5.71 15.08 -10.62
CA GLN A 10 -6.47 16.28 -10.27
C GLN A 10 -7.76 16.44 -11.08
N ALA A 11 -7.79 15.97 -12.33
CA ALA A 11 -8.95 16.02 -13.21
C ALA A 11 -9.99 14.91 -12.93
N ALA A 12 -9.75 14.03 -11.96
CA ALA A 12 -10.66 12.95 -11.64
C ALA A 12 -12.03 13.49 -11.13
N PRO A 13 -13.16 12.96 -11.63
CA PRO A 13 -14.48 13.40 -11.20
C PRO A 13 -14.75 13.04 -9.73
N ALA A 14 -15.60 13.83 -9.08
CA ALA A 14 -16.12 13.49 -7.77
C ALA A 14 -17.08 12.30 -7.88
N GLY A 15 -16.85 11.25 -7.10
CA GLY A 15 -17.81 10.14 -6.96
C GLY A 15 -18.77 10.36 -5.79
N HIS A 16 -19.83 9.57 -5.74
CA HIS A 16 -20.82 9.55 -4.67
C HIS A 16 -21.26 8.11 -4.40
N GLY A 17 -21.71 7.84 -3.17
CA GLY A 17 -22.24 6.54 -2.76
C GLY A 17 -22.27 6.39 -1.24
N ARG A 18 -22.95 5.35 -0.76
CA ARG A 18 -23.09 5.07 0.68
C ARG A 18 -21.78 4.66 1.37
N TYR A 19 -20.90 3.96 0.66
CA TYR A 19 -19.65 3.41 1.17
C TYR A 19 -18.51 3.81 0.26
N TRP A 20 -17.37 4.17 0.85
CA TRP A 20 -16.10 4.09 0.14
C TRP A 20 -15.66 2.63 0.11
N SER A 21 -15.41 2.10 -1.08
CA SER A 21 -14.87 0.76 -1.28
C SER A 21 -13.42 0.82 -1.73
N SER A 22 -12.59 -0.07 -1.21
CA SER A 22 -11.27 -0.35 -1.77
C SER A 22 -10.94 -1.83 -1.62
N VAL A 23 -10.46 -2.47 -2.69
CA VAL A 23 -9.95 -3.83 -2.68
C VAL A 23 -8.48 -3.80 -3.09
N THR A 24 -7.60 -4.31 -2.23
CA THR A 24 -6.19 -4.51 -2.50
C THR A 24 -5.89 -5.99 -2.68
N ARG A 25 -4.89 -6.29 -3.50
CA ARG A 25 -4.23 -7.59 -3.56
C ARG A 25 -2.80 -7.40 -3.10
N GLU A 26 -2.39 -8.21 -2.14
CA GLU A 26 -1.08 -8.13 -1.52
C GLU A 26 -0.38 -9.45 -1.71
N GLY A 27 0.86 -9.40 -2.21
CA GLY A 27 1.70 -10.57 -2.36
C GLY A 27 3.03 -10.35 -1.66
N GLY A 28 3.56 -11.40 -1.05
CA GLY A 28 4.86 -11.34 -0.41
C GLY A 28 5.22 -12.62 0.33
N HIS A 29 6.42 -12.59 0.90
CA HIS A 29 6.94 -13.70 1.69
C HIS A 29 6.29 -13.71 3.10
N LEU A 30 5.97 -14.90 3.58
CA LEU A 30 5.37 -15.16 4.89
C LEU A 30 6.14 -16.28 5.56
N LEU A 31 6.61 -16.05 6.79
CA LEU A 31 7.23 -17.08 7.63
C LEU A 31 6.19 -17.67 8.59
N MET A 32 6.05 -18.99 8.59
CA MET A 32 5.07 -19.69 9.43
C MET A 32 5.54 -21.11 9.73
N GLY A 33 5.56 -21.51 11.00
CA GLY A 33 5.96 -22.87 11.41
C GLY A 33 7.36 -23.27 10.95
N GLY A 34 8.32 -22.33 10.94
CA GLY A 34 9.68 -22.57 10.45
C GLY A 34 9.82 -22.75 8.92
N ARG A 35 8.74 -22.49 8.16
CA ARG A 35 8.71 -22.55 6.70
C ARG A 35 8.48 -21.17 6.10
N GLU A 36 8.91 -21.02 4.85
CA GLU A 36 8.69 -19.82 4.05
C GLU A 36 7.63 -20.09 2.99
N TYR A 37 6.71 -19.13 2.83
CA TYR A 37 5.66 -19.19 1.82
C TYR A 37 5.65 -17.90 1.01
N TYR A 38 5.30 -18.01 -0.27
CA TYR A 38 4.79 -16.88 -1.02
C TYR A 38 3.26 -16.85 -0.90
N SER A 39 2.73 -15.85 -0.21
CA SER A 39 1.29 -15.72 0.02
C SER A 39 0.74 -14.53 -0.75
N VAL A 40 -0.40 -14.75 -1.41
CA VAL A 40 -1.20 -13.70 -2.04
C VAL A 40 -2.54 -13.63 -1.31
N ARG A 41 -2.89 -12.45 -0.80
CA ARG A 41 -4.16 -12.18 -0.13
C ARG A 41 -4.88 -11.03 -0.81
N GLU A 42 -6.19 -10.95 -0.60
CA GLU A 42 -6.95 -9.75 -0.89
C GLU A 42 -7.61 -9.23 0.37
N THR A 43 -7.64 -7.91 0.45
CA THR A 43 -8.29 -7.18 1.54
C THR A 43 -9.25 -6.18 0.93
N GLY A 44 -10.51 -6.26 1.35
CA GLY A 44 -11.57 -5.35 0.95
C GLY A 44 -12.00 -4.48 2.14
N LEU A 45 -12.23 -3.20 1.87
CA LEU A 45 -12.80 -2.24 2.81
C LEU A 45 -14.08 -1.68 2.21
N TRP A 46 -15.12 -1.57 3.04
CA TRP A 46 -16.32 -0.78 2.76
C TRP A 46 -16.61 0.09 3.97
N ASP A 47 -16.50 1.41 3.83
CA ASP A 47 -16.59 2.35 4.96
C ASP A 47 -17.59 3.46 4.65
N ALA A 48 -18.67 3.57 5.44
CA ALA A 48 -19.66 4.65 5.32
C ALA A 48 -19.24 5.95 6.02
N GLY A 49 -18.10 5.95 6.72
CA GLY A 49 -17.55 7.08 7.45
C GLY A 49 -17.72 7.00 8.97
N PRO A 50 -17.24 8.03 9.69
CA PRO A 50 -17.23 8.07 11.15
C PRO A 50 -18.60 7.82 11.78
N GLY A 51 -18.66 6.93 12.76
CA GLY A 51 -19.90 6.59 13.48
C GLY A 51 -20.91 5.77 12.66
N LYS A 52 -20.56 5.41 11.42
CA LYS A 52 -21.41 4.61 10.53
C LYS A 52 -20.81 3.21 10.33
N ALA A 53 -21.54 2.38 9.59
CA ALA A 53 -21.15 1.01 9.35
C ALA A 53 -19.91 0.94 8.45
N ALA A 54 -18.98 0.06 8.83
CA ALA A 54 -17.84 -0.29 8.01
C ALA A 54 -17.51 -1.78 8.16
N TRP A 55 -16.94 -2.36 7.11
CA TRP A 55 -16.52 -3.75 7.07
C TRP A 55 -15.14 -3.86 6.46
N LEU A 56 -14.33 -4.72 7.07
CA LEU A 56 -13.13 -5.27 6.50
C LEU A 56 -13.47 -6.68 6.02
N ALA A 57 -13.00 -7.07 4.84
CA ALA A 57 -13.06 -8.44 4.39
C ALA A 57 -11.68 -8.88 3.93
N GLU A 58 -11.36 -10.15 4.11
CA GLU A 58 -10.09 -10.72 3.65
C GLU A 58 -10.29 -12.11 3.06
N ARG A 59 -9.38 -12.48 2.14
CA ARG A 59 -9.22 -13.86 1.69
C ARG A 59 -7.78 -14.14 1.31
N VAL A 60 -7.36 -15.39 1.41
CA VAL A 60 -6.14 -15.88 0.78
C VAL A 60 -6.48 -16.24 -0.66
N VAL A 61 -5.78 -15.67 -1.63
CA VAL A 61 -5.92 -16.02 -3.06
C VAL A 61 -5.06 -17.23 -3.37
N SER A 62 -3.83 -17.26 -2.87
CA SER A 62 -2.93 -18.39 -3.03
C SER A 62 -1.88 -18.40 -1.95
N ARG A 63 -1.38 -19.58 -1.59
CA ARG A 63 -0.22 -19.74 -0.71
C ARG A 63 0.64 -20.84 -1.29
N ARG A 64 1.89 -20.51 -1.63
CA ARG A 64 2.86 -21.46 -2.18
C ARG A 64 3.99 -21.65 -1.18
N ASP A 65 4.20 -22.89 -0.76
CA ASP A 65 5.33 -23.27 0.08
C ASP A 65 6.64 -23.14 -0.72
N LEU A 66 7.63 -22.45 -0.14
CA LEU A 66 8.96 -22.25 -0.70
C LEU A 66 10.03 -23.12 -0.03
N GLY A 67 9.67 -23.84 1.03
CA GLY A 67 10.57 -24.72 1.79
C GLY A 67 10.87 -24.21 3.20
N PRO A 68 11.93 -24.75 3.83
CA PRO A 68 12.40 -24.31 5.14
C PRO A 68 12.79 -22.82 5.12
N ALA A 69 12.44 -22.08 6.18
CA ALA A 69 12.81 -20.68 6.29
C ALA A 69 14.34 -20.53 6.40
N PRO A 70 14.97 -19.56 5.69
CA PRO A 70 16.42 -19.40 5.66
C PRO A 70 17.06 -19.05 7.03
N LEU A 71 16.27 -18.58 7.99
CA LEU A 71 16.61 -18.43 9.41
C LEU A 71 15.35 -18.76 10.23
N GLY A 72 15.48 -19.53 11.32
CA GLY A 72 14.37 -19.91 12.19
C GLY A 72 13.56 -18.69 12.65
N GLY A 73 12.46 -18.41 11.95
CA GLY A 73 11.58 -17.29 12.24
C GLY A 73 10.85 -17.50 13.58
N PRO A 74 10.30 -16.45 14.19
CA PRO A 74 9.52 -16.60 15.41
C PRO A 74 8.41 -17.64 15.20
N SER A 75 8.41 -18.68 16.03
CA SER A 75 7.23 -19.53 16.18
C SER A 75 6.15 -18.67 16.85
N PRO A 76 4.96 -18.47 16.27
CA PRO A 76 3.91 -17.76 16.97
C PRO A 76 3.46 -18.62 18.15
N SER A 77 3.89 -18.28 19.36
CA SER A 77 3.32 -18.85 20.57
C SER A 77 1.83 -18.50 20.63
N GLY A 78 0.97 -19.46 20.27
CA GLY A 78 -0.45 -19.44 20.62
C GLY A 78 -1.44 -18.99 19.55
N ARG A 79 -1.04 -18.77 18.28
CA ARG A 79 -2.03 -18.63 17.19
C ARG A 79 -2.18 -19.99 16.49
N PRO A 80 -3.39 -20.56 16.37
CA PRO A 80 -3.55 -21.84 15.70
C PRO A 80 -2.95 -21.75 14.30
N GLU A 81 -2.11 -22.73 13.95
CA GLU A 81 -1.59 -22.86 12.60
C GLU A 81 -2.79 -22.84 11.65
N PRO A 82 -2.94 -21.82 10.78
CA PRO A 82 -3.87 -21.93 9.68
C PRO A 82 -3.44 -23.18 8.91
N SER A 83 -4.38 -24.05 8.56
CA SER A 83 -4.08 -25.21 7.73
C SER A 83 -3.21 -24.77 6.55
N ALA A 84 -2.31 -25.63 6.08
CA ALA A 84 -1.48 -25.42 4.89
C ALA A 84 -2.28 -25.23 3.58
N GLY A 85 -3.58 -24.89 3.69
CA GLY A 85 -4.56 -24.76 2.63
C GLY A 85 -4.35 -23.54 1.76
N GLY A 86 -4.73 -23.73 0.49
CA GLY A 86 -4.68 -22.74 -0.59
C GLY A 86 -5.74 -21.64 -0.46
N ALA A 87 -6.39 -21.32 -1.58
CA ALA A 87 -7.35 -20.21 -1.63
C ALA A 87 -8.48 -20.38 -0.60
N THR A 88 -8.85 -19.29 0.08
CA THR A 88 -9.98 -19.26 1.02
C THR A 88 -11.15 -18.47 0.45
N GLY A 89 -12.34 -18.71 1.01
CA GLY A 89 -13.45 -17.78 0.87
C GLY A 89 -13.15 -16.44 1.54
N TRP A 90 -14.01 -15.45 1.29
CA TRP A 90 -13.97 -14.18 2.01
C TRP A 90 -14.48 -14.37 3.43
N THR A 91 -13.71 -13.88 4.39
CA THR A 91 -14.18 -13.65 5.77
C THR A 91 -14.41 -12.16 5.94
N LYS A 92 -15.51 -11.77 6.57
CA LYS A 92 -15.91 -10.38 6.75
C LYS A 92 -16.06 -10.04 8.23
N THR A 93 -15.56 -8.89 8.63
CA THR A 93 -15.65 -8.41 10.01
C THR A 93 -16.13 -6.97 10.04
N LYS A 94 -17.06 -6.67 10.95
CA LYS A 94 -17.52 -5.31 11.18
C LYS A 94 -16.45 -4.53 11.93
N VAL A 95 -16.12 -3.34 11.44
CA VAL A 95 -15.11 -2.46 12.05
C VAL A 95 -15.71 -1.08 12.33
N LYS A 96 -14.99 -0.25 13.09
CA LYS A 96 -15.41 1.12 13.37
C LYS A 96 -15.22 1.98 12.11
N GLY A 97 -16.30 2.56 11.61
CA GLY A 97 -16.27 3.42 10.43
C GLY A 97 -15.41 4.66 10.62
N GLY A 98 -14.71 5.03 9.55
CA GLY A 98 -13.82 6.18 9.48
C GLY A 98 -12.42 5.99 10.04
N GLU A 99 -12.10 4.85 10.67
CA GLU A 99 -10.78 4.59 11.25
C GLU A 99 -9.74 4.09 10.23
N ALA A 100 -10.16 3.44 9.14
CA ALA A 100 -9.25 2.79 8.18
C ALA A 100 -8.29 3.75 7.45
N PHE A 101 -8.59 5.05 7.45
CA PHE A 101 -7.81 6.09 6.78
C PHE A 101 -6.84 6.82 7.70
N ARG A 102 -6.71 6.35 8.95
CA ARG A 102 -5.76 6.87 9.92
C ARG A 102 -4.36 6.25 9.69
N LEU A 103 -3.34 7.07 9.89
CA LEU A 103 -1.92 6.74 9.77
C LEU A 103 -1.42 6.10 11.08
N ALA A 104 -1.64 4.78 11.22
CA ALA A 104 -1.36 4.02 12.43
C ALA A 104 0.11 4.02 12.91
N ASP A 105 1.06 4.35 12.04
CA ASP A 105 2.51 4.29 12.33
C ASP A 105 3.06 5.55 13.00
N TRP A 106 2.18 6.46 13.45
CA TRP A 106 2.58 7.66 14.19
C TRP A 106 2.54 7.36 15.70
N GLU A 107 3.70 7.18 16.33
CA GLU A 107 3.78 7.11 17.79
C GLU A 107 3.32 8.46 18.39
N GLY A 108 2.29 8.43 19.25
CA GLY A 108 1.75 9.61 19.93
C GLY A 108 0.28 9.94 19.61
N ALA A 109 -0.29 10.88 20.39
CA ALA A 109 -1.73 11.18 20.38
C ALA A 109 -2.17 11.89 19.07
N ALA A 110 -3.01 11.18 18.31
CA ALA A 110 -3.71 11.57 17.08
C ALA A 110 -2.96 11.35 15.74
N SER A 111 -2.82 10.08 15.36
CA SER A 111 -2.61 9.66 13.97
C SER A 111 -3.52 10.48 12.99
N PRO A 112 -2.95 11.24 12.05
CA PRO A 112 -3.76 11.98 11.10
C PRO A 112 -4.52 11.07 10.14
N ASP A 113 -5.59 11.65 9.62
CA ASP A 113 -6.48 11.04 8.65
C ASP A 113 -6.05 11.51 7.25
N VAL A 114 -5.69 10.59 6.36
CA VAL A 114 -5.20 10.94 5.01
C VAL A 114 -6.23 11.73 4.20
N ARG A 115 -7.52 11.63 4.53
CA ARG A 115 -8.60 12.41 3.89
C ARG A 115 -8.54 13.90 4.20
N LYS A 116 -7.82 14.27 5.27
CA LYS A 116 -7.65 15.66 5.72
C LYS A 116 -6.31 16.27 5.30
N LEU A 117 -5.49 15.55 4.53
CA LEU A 117 -4.24 16.10 4.02
C LEU A 117 -4.49 17.35 3.16
N PRO A 118 -3.61 18.36 3.23
CA PRO A 118 -3.70 19.53 2.37
C PRO A 118 -3.65 19.16 0.89
N ALA A 119 -4.48 19.83 0.10
CA ALA A 119 -4.58 19.62 -1.35
C ALA A 119 -3.57 20.47 -2.15
N ASP A 120 -3.01 21.51 -1.53
CA ASP A 120 -1.96 22.33 -2.11
C ASP A 120 -0.58 21.69 -1.81
N PRO A 121 0.34 21.60 -2.78
CA PRO A 121 1.66 21.00 -2.56
C PRO A 121 2.50 21.71 -1.50
N GLN A 122 2.49 23.05 -1.44
CA GLN A 122 3.27 23.80 -0.45
C GLN A 122 2.69 23.62 0.95
N ASP A 123 1.37 23.62 1.08
CA ASP A 123 0.72 23.36 2.37
C ASP A 123 0.90 21.91 2.82
N LEU A 124 0.89 20.95 1.89
CA LEU A 124 1.19 19.55 2.20
C LEU A 124 2.64 19.41 2.66
N ARG A 125 3.60 20.08 2.00
CA ARG A 125 5.01 20.10 2.43
C ARG A 125 5.13 20.67 3.84
N ARG A 126 4.56 21.85 4.11
CA ARG A 126 4.55 22.47 5.45
C ARG A 126 3.90 21.58 6.51
N PHE A 127 2.84 20.86 6.14
CA PHE A 127 2.20 19.89 7.02
C PHE A 127 3.18 18.75 7.38
N LEU A 128 3.83 18.15 6.38
CA LEU A 128 4.81 17.07 6.59
C LEU A 128 6.03 17.56 7.37
N ASP A 129 6.56 18.74 7.07
CA ASP A 129 7.70 19.32 7.78
C ASP A 129 7.39 19.54 9.27
N ARG A 130 6.14 19.86 9.63
CA ARG A 130 5.72 19.96 11.04
C ARG A 130 5.50 18.58 11.66
N ALA A 131 4.85 17.69 10.93
CA ALA A 131 4.51 16.33 11.34
C ALA A 131 5.76 15.51 11.69
N LEU A 132 6.76 15.54 10.80
CA LEU A 132 7.94 14.69 10.85
C LEU A 132 9.07 15.25 11.71
N LYS A 133 8.97 16.50 12.18
CA LYS A 133 9.92 17.06 13.18
C LYS A 133 10.05 16.20 14.44
N GLN A 134 8.99 15.47 14.78
CA GLN A 134 8.93 14.61 15.96
C GLN A 134 9.29 13.14 15.65
N VAL A 135 9.63 12.82 14.39
CA VAL A 135 9.94 11.47 13.92
C VAL A 135 11.38 11.47 13.39
N PRO A 136 12.38 11.16 14.23
CA PRO A 136 13.78 11.17 13.84
C PRO A 136 14.04 10.25 12.64
N GLY A 137 14.80 10.73 11.66
CA GLY A 137 15.30 9.92 10.53
C GLY A 137 14.33 9.71 9.37
N VAL A 138 13.06 10.12 9.47
CA VAL A 138 12.08 9.99 8.38
C VAL A 138 11.99 11.30 7.59
N ASP A 139 12.38 11.27 6.32
CA ASP A 139 12.22 12.40 5.41
C ASP A 139 10.81 12.43 4.75
N PRO A 140 10.35 13.58 4.23
CA PRO A 140 9.02 13.67 3.60
C PRO A 140 8.81 12.75 2.39
N ALA A 141 9.85 12.45 1.61
CA ALA A 141 9.76 11.58 0.45
C ALA A 141 9.57 10.12 0.87
N GLU A 142 10.35 9.67 1.87
CA GLU A 142 10.17 8.37 2.52
C GLU A 142 8.75 8.22 3.04
N TRP A 143 8.27 9.21 3.79
CA TRP A 143 6.92 9.17 4.33
C TRP A 143 5.85 9.07 3.24
N LEU A 144 5.98 9.85 2.16
CA LEU A 144 5.05 9.83 1.03
C LEU A 144 5.09 8.50 0.29
N MET A 145 6.27 7.90 0.11
CA MET A 145 6.43 6.58 -0.49
C MET A 145 5.73 5.51 0.37
N SER A 146 6.01 5.47 1.67
CA SER A 146 5.42 4.50 2.60
C SER A 146 3.90 4.63 2.73
N ASN A 147 3.34 5.83 2.52
CA ASN A 147 1.90 6.09 2.63
C ASN A 147 1.18 6.24 1.28
N ALA A 148 1.87 6.05 0.17
CA ALA A 148 1.31 6.24 -1.16
C ALA A 148 0.10 5.33 -1.41
N GLN A 149 0.18 4.05 -1.02
CA GLN A 149 -0.94 3.12 -1.10
C GLN A 149 -2.17 3.67 -0.36
N LYS A 150 -2.00 4.09 0.90
CA LYS A 150 -3.11 4.54 1.74
C LYS A 150 -3.75 5.80 1.17
N ILE A 151 -2.95 6.76 0.71
CA ILE A 151 -3.43 7.97 0.05
C ILE A 151 -4.13 7.65 -1.28
N GLY A 152 -3.57 6.72 -2.06
CA GLY A 152 -4.10 6.30 -3.36
C GLY A 152 -5.44 5.56 -3.27
N ALA A 153 -5.60 4.72 -2.24
CA ALA A 153 -6.80 3.91 -2.01
C ALA A 153 -7.89 4.62 -1.20
N ALA A 154 -7.58 5.73 -0.53
CA ALA A 154 -8.53 6.47 0.30
C ALA A 154 -9.41 7.45 -0.51
N PRO A 155 -10.58 7.86 0.03
CA PRO A 155 -11.45 8.88 -0.57
C PRO A 155 -10.87 10.30 -0.36
N VAL A 156 -9.61 10.51 -0.74
CA VAL A 156 -8.98 11.83 -0.70
C VAL A 156 -9.42 12.66 -1.90
N LYS A 157 -9.36 14.00 -1.76
CA LYS A 157 -9.60 14.91 -2.89
C LYS A 157 -8.61 14.59 -4.02
N PRO A 158 -9.03 14.65 -5.30
CA PRO A 158 -8.14 14.55 -6.47
C PRO A 158 -6.82 15.34 -6.32
N ALA A 159 -6.92 16.58 -5.83
CA ALA A 159 -5.78 17.47 -5.61
C ALA A 159 -4.78 16.98 -4.54
N VAL A 160 -5.21 16.18 -3.54
CA VAL A 160 -4.29 15.59 -2.54
C VAL A 160 -3.37 14.57 -3.20
N ARG A 161 -3.90 13.68 -4.06
CA ARG A 161 -3.07 12.75 -4.85
C ARG A 161 -2.11 13.52 -5.77
N ALA A 162 -2.60 14.58 -6.40
CA ALA A 162 -1.77 15.43 -7.24
C ALA A 162 -0.64 16.13 -6.46
N ALA A 163 -0.92 16.63 -5.26
CA ALA A 163 0.07 17.23 -4.37
C ALA A 163 1.14 16.21 -3.94
N MET A 164 0.74 14.99 -3.57
CA MET A 164 1.68 13.88 -3.29
C MET A 164 2.64 13.65 -4.47
N TYR A 165 2.12 13.51 -5.71
CA TYR A 165 2.97 13.27 -6.87
C TYR A 165 3.91 14.45 -7.19
N ARG A 166 3.46 15.70 -7.00
CA ARG A 166 4.33 16.88 -7.18
C ARG A 166 5.46 16.88 -6.15
N LEU A 167 5.15 16.61 -4.87
CA LEU A 167 6.18 16.51 -3.84
C LEU A 167 7.16 15.37 -4.11
N LEU A 168 6.68 14.20 -4.53
CA LEU A 168 7.56 13.09 -4.94
C LEU A 168 8.44 13.45 -6.15
N ALA A 169 7.93 14.26 -7.09
CA ALA A 169 8.71 14.71 -8.25
C ALA A 169 9.85 15.66 -7.86
N ASP A 170 9.63 16.49 -6.84
CA ASP A 170 10.61 17.46 -6.33
C ASP A 170 11.54 16.87 -5.26
N SER A 171 11.36 15.61 -4.88
CA SER A 171 12.09 14.97 -3.80
C SER A 171 13.40 14.32 -4.27
N PRO A 172 14.53 14.59 -3.60
CA PRO A 172 15.78 13.87 -3.85
C PRO A 172 15.60 12.35 -3.66
N GLY A 173 16.32 11.56 -4.47
CA GLY A 173 16.33 10.09 -4.37
C GLY A 173 15.15 9.38 -5.04
N ILE A 174 14.10 10.11 -5.46
CA ILE A 174 13.03 9.57 -6.30
C ILE A 174 13.51 9.52 -7.76
N ARG A 175 13.50 8.34 -8.36
CA ARG A 175 13.97 8.09 -9.73
C ARG A 175 12.82 7.65 -10.62
N PRO A 176 12.62 8.25 -11.81
CA PRO A 176 11.70 7.71 -12.80
C PRO A 176 12.25 6.38 -13.35
N LEU A 177 11.37 5.39 -13.49
CA LEU A 177 11.65 4.13 -14.18
C LEU A 177 11.09 4.13 -15.61
N GLY A 178 10.10 4.99 -15.90
CA GLY A 178 9.36 4.96 -17.16
C GLY A 178 8.30 3.85 -17.16
N PRO A 179 7.96 3.29 -18.33
CA PRO A 179 6.95 2.24 -18.44
C PRO A 179 7.35 0.96 -17.70
N VAL A 180 6.44 0.44 -16.89
CA VAL A 180 6.57 -0.82 -16.15
C VAL A 180 5.24 -1.59 -16.19
N THR A 181 5.29 -2.87 -15.82
CA THR A 181 4.09 -3.70 -15.66
C THR A 181 3.98 -4.08 -14.19
N ASP A 182 2.82 -3.82 -13.59
CA ASP A 182 2.56 -4.13 -12.18
C ASP A 182 2.31 -5.64 -11.95
N PRO A 183 2.20 -6.10 -10.69
CA PRO A 183 2.05 -7.52 -10.38
C PRO A 183 0.71 -8.12 -10.81
N LEU A 184 -0.26 -7.29 -11.22
CA LEU A 184 -1.55 -7.70 -11.79
C LEU A 184 -1.54 -7.69 -13.32
N GLY A 185 -0.41 -7.39 -13.96
CA GLY A 185 -0.25 -7.36 -15.42
C GLY A 185 -0.70 -6.05 -16.07
N ARG A 186 -0.92 -4.99 -15.31
CA ARG A 186 -1.34 -3.67 -15.82
C ARG A 186 -0.13 -2.83 -16.18
N HIS A 187 -0.19 -2.14 -17.31
CA HIS A 187 0.83 -1.19 -17.71
C HIS A 187 0.70 0.13 -16.93
N GLY A 188 1.82 0.66 -16.47
CA GLY A 188 1.87 1.95 -15.78
C GLY A 188 3.22 2.62 -15.92
N ASP A 189 3.31 3.85 -15.41
CA ASP A 189 4.58 4.57 -15.25
C ASP A 189 5.12 4.32 -13.83
N GLY A 190 6.35 3.81 -13.71
CA GLY A 190 7.02 3.51 -12.45
C GLY A 190 7.93 4.64 -11.94
N VAL A 191 7.90 4.91 -10.64
CA VAL A 191 8.98 5.63 -9.92
C VAL A 191 9.55 4.75 -8.81
N ALA A 192 10.80 4.98 -8.43
CA ALA A 192 11.48 4.24 -7.38
C ALA A 192 12.22 5.12 -6.39
N ARG A 193 12.23 4.72 -5.12
CA ARG A 193 13.19 5.15 -4.10
C ARG A 193 14.07 3.97 -3.74
N ARG A 194 15.38 4.20 -3.66
CA ARG A 194 16.34 3.19 -3.20
C ARG A 194 16.34 3.17 -1.67
N VAL A 195 16.16 1.98 -1.07
CA VAL A 195 16.18 1.77 0.38
C VAL A 195 17.24 0.73 0.73
N HIS A 196 18.05 1.05 1.73
CA HIS A 196 19.06 0.16 2.30
C HIS A 196 18.52 -0.36 3.63
N ALA A 197 18.28 -1.67 3.72
CA ALA A 197 17.74 -2.34 4.90
C ALA A 197 18.79 -3.32 5.43
N ASP A 198 19.57 -2.87 6.42
CA ASP A 198 20.70 -3.59 7.01
C ASP A 198 21.67 -4.17 5.96
N ASP A 199 21.53 -5.46 5.63
CA ASP A 199 22.38 -6.18 4.68
C ASP A 199 21.73 -6.38 3.29
N ALA A 200 20.52 -5.88 3.09
CA ALA A 200 19.77 -5.95 1.83
C ALA A 200 19.54 -4.56 1.24
N VAL A 201 19.29 -4.53 -0.07
CA VAL A 201 18.94 -3.30 -0.79
C VAL A 201 17.70 -3.56 -1.63
N VAL A 202 16.70 -2.69 -1.51
CA VAL A 202 15.46 -2.75 -2.28
C VAL A 202 15.18 -1.42 -2.96
N ASP A 203 14.49 -1.47 -4.10
CA ASP A 203 13.80 -0.32 -4.66
C ASP A 203 12.33 -0.40 -4.24
N GLU A 204 11.87 0.57 -3.47
CA GLU A 204 10.44 0.81 -3.27
C GLU A 204 9.90 1.50 -4.51
N ARG A 205 8.87 0.93 -5.14
CA ARG A 205 8.32 1.43 -6.40
C ARG A 205 6.86 1.78 -6.27
N LEU A 206 6.46 2.84 -6.95
CA LEU A 206 5.06 3.15 -7.22
C LEU A 206 4.80 2.99 -8.70
N VAL A 207 3.72 2.28 -9.05
CA VAL A 207 3.25 2.13 -10.42
C VAL A 207 1.96 2.94 -10.58
N ILE A 208 1.94 3.85 -11.55
CA ILE A 208 0.86 4.81 -11.73
C ILE A 208 0.24 4.63 -13.12
N ASP A 209 -1.09 4.62 -13.20
CA ASP A 209 -1.81 4.63 -14.47
C ASP A 209 -1.56 5.96 -15.21
N PRO A 210 -0.92 5.95 -16.38
CA PRO A 210 -0.60 7.18 -17.12
C PRO A 210 -1.84 7.88 -17.67
N ALA A 211 -2.94 7.16 -17.89
CA ALA A 211 -4.18 7.74 -18.41
C ALA A 211 -4.96 8.49 -17.33
N THR A 212 -4.98 7.96 -16.10
CA THR A 212 -5.84 8.46 -15.01
C THR A 212 -5.09 9.11 -13.85
N GLY A 213 -3.78 8.89 -13.74
CA GLY A 213 -2.97 9.29 -12.57
C GLY A 213 -3.30 8.48 -11.31
N ARG A 214 -4.04 7.38 -11.42
CA ARG A 214 -4.36 6.51 -10.27
C ARG A 214 -3.16 5.65 -9.92
N LEU A 215 -2.89 5.50 -8.63
CA LEU A 215 -1.90 4.54 -8.16
C LEU A 215 -2.43 3.12 -8.44
N LEU A 216 -1.65 2.32 -9.15
CA LEU A 216 -1.95 0.93 -9.47
C LEU A 216 -1.35 0.00 -8.42
N ALA A 217 -0.07 0.17 -8.10
CA ALA A 217 0.64 -0.69 -7.16
C ALA A 217 1.76 0.05 -6.43
N GLN A 218 2.11 -0.48 -5.26
CA GLN A 218 3.34 -0.22 -4.55
C GLN A 218 4.10 -1.54 -4.41
N GLU A 219 5.40 -1.54 -4.71
CA GLU A 219 6.22 -2.75 -4.79
C GLU A 219 7.53 -2.57 -4.01
N SER A 220 8.03 -3.65 -3.44
CA SER A 220 9.41 -3.75 -2.97
C SER A 220 10.16 -4.69 -3.91
N VAL A 221 11.12 -4.15 -4.66
CA VAL A 221 11.90 -4.91 -5.64
C VAL A 221 13.32 -5.09 -5.15
N LEU A 222 13.75 -6.33 -5.04
CA LEU A 222 15.09 -6.64 -4.54
C LEU A 222 16.16 -6.14 -5.52
N VAL A 223 17.11 -5.37 -5.01
CA VAL A 223 18.29 -4.91 -5.77
C VAL A 223 19.51 -5.72 -5.37
N GLN A 224 19.72 -5.89 -4.06
CA GLN A 224 20.80 -6.69 -3.51
C GLN A 224 20.24 -7.60 -2.41
N PRO A 225 20.43 -8.92 -2.52
CA PRO A 225 20.02 -9.85 -1.47
C PRO A 225 20.85 -9.66 -0.20
N GLY A 226 20.17 -9.69 0.95
CA GLY A 226 20.78 -9.84 2.28
C GLY A 226 20.75 -11.30 2.73
N LYS A 227 20.98 -11.55 4.03
CA LYS A 227 20.91 -12.90 4.60
C LYS A 227 19.52 -13.53 4.46
N ALA A 228 18.47 -12.76 4.75
CA ALA A 228 17.08 -13.24 4.73
C ALA A 228 16.55 -13.49 3.31
N SER A 229 17.11 -12.81 2.30
CA SER A 229 16.73 -12.97 0.88
C SER A 229 17.81 -13.69 0.07
N ARG A 230 18.72 -14.43 0.74
CA ARG A 230 19.80 -15.17 0.09
C ARG A 230 19.23 -16.13 -0.96
N GLY A 231 19.80 -16.11 -2.16
CA GLY A 231 19.33 -16.92 -3.29
C GLY A 231 18.15 -16.32 -4.07
N THR A 232 17.53 -15.25 -3.57
CA THR A 232 16.55 -14.47 -4.34
C THR A 232 17.30 -13.63 -5.37
N LYS A 233 16.86 -13.69 -6.63
CA LYS A 233 17.51 -12.96 -7.73
C LYS A 233 17.20 -11.46 -7.63
N PRO A 234 18.18 -10.56 -7.82
CA PRO A 234 17.93 -9.15 -8.07
C PRO A 234 16.88 -8.95 -9.18
N GLY A 235 16.03 -7.93 -9.02
CA GLY A 235 14.87 -7.67 -9.87
C GLY A 235 13.58 -8.37 -9.44
N THR A 236 13.63 -9.26 -8.44
CA THR A 236 12.43 -9.95 -7.93
C THR A 236 11.57 -9.00 -7.10
N VAL A 237 10.26 -8.95 -7.38
CA VAL A 237 9.27 -8.30 -6.53
C VAL A 237 9.06 -9.18 -5.29
N VAL A 238 9.63 -8.78 -4.16
CA VAL A 238 9.59 -9.57 -2.91
C VAL A 238 8.34 -9.28 -2.07
N ALA A 239 7.74 -8.10 -2.26
CA ALA A 239 6.45 -7.74 -1.69
C ALA A 239 5.74 -6.72 -2.59
N TYR A 240 4.42 -6.72 -2.59
CA TYR A 240 3.62 -5.69 -3.24
C TYR A 240 2.25 -5.50 -2.59
N THR A 241 1.68 -4.32 -2.82
CA THR A 241 0.25 -4.04 -2.66
C THR A 241 -0.27 -3.42 -3.94
N ALA A 242 -1.19 -4.11 -4.61
CA ALA A 242 -1.83 -3.65 -5.84
C ALA A 242 -3.30 -3.30 -5.57
N LEU A 243 -3.73 -2.14 -6.02
CA LEU A 243 -5.09 -1.67 -5.88
C LEU A 243 -5.97 -2.28 -6.97
N VAL A 244 -6.79 -3.27 -6.62
CA VAL A 244 -7.67 -4.01 -7.55
C VAL A 244 -8.85 -3.12 -7.96
N SER A 245 -9.47 -2.48 -6.99
CA SER A 245 -10.56 -1.53 -7.21
C SER A 245 -10.63 -0.53 -6.07
N HIS A 246 -11.15 0.66 -6.34
CA HIS A 246 -11.58 1.59 -5.30
C HIS A 246 -12.53 2.65 -5.86
N GLY A 247 -13.44 3.13 -5.02
CA GLY A 247 -14.44 4.11 -5.40
C GLY A 247 -15.65 4.07 -4.49
N TRP A 248 -16.58 4.99 -4.72
CA TRP A 248 -17.85 4.98 -4.02
C TRP A 248 -18.79 3.90 -4.56
N THR A 249 -19.56 3.28 -3.66
CA THR A 249 -20.58 2.27 -3.96
C THR A 249 -21.73 2.37 -2.97
N ASP A 250 -22.92 1.96 -3.37
CA ASP A 250 -24.08 1.88 -2.47
C ASP A 250 -24.22 0.53 -1.77
N LYS A 251 -23.42 -0.46 -2.20
CA LYS A 251 -23.54 -1.84 -1.75
C LYS A 251 -22.22 -2.38 -1.22
N VAL A 252 -22.32 -3.14 -0.14
CA VAL A 252 -21.29 -4.08 0.28
C VAL A 252 -21.62 -5.42 -0.39
N PRO A 253 -20.69 -6.06 -1.12
CA PRO A 253 -20.96 -7.36 -1.71
C PRO A 253 -21.30 -8.39 -0.62
N PRO A 254 -22.04 -9.46 -0.96
CA PRO A 254 -22.23 -10.59 -0.07
C PRO A 254 -20.92 -11.38 0.03
N LEU A 255 -19.95 -10.81 0.75
CA LEU A 255 -18.72 -11.47 1.18
C LEU A 255 -19.08 -12.27 2.43
N GLY A 256 -18.52 -13.47 2.56
CA GLY A 256 -18.92 -14.56 3.48
C GLY A 256 -19.28 -14.16 4.92
N GLU A 257 -19.87 -15.11 5.64
CA GLU A 257 -20.37 -14.92 7.00
C GLU A 257 -19.30 -14.45 7.99
#